data_AF-A0A3B0Q1X5-F1
#
_entry.id   AF-A0A3B0Q1X5-F1
#
_cell.length_a   1.000
_cell.length_b   1.000
_cell.length_c   1.000
_cell.angle_alpha   90.00
_cell.angle_beta   90.00
_cell.angle_gamma   90.00
#
_symmetry.space_group_name_H-M   'P 1'
#
loop_
_entity.id
_entity.type
_entity.pdbx_description
1 polymer ?
#
loop_
_entity_poly.entity_id
_entity_poly.type
_entity_poly.pdbx_seq_one_letter_code
_entity_poly.pdbx_strand_id
1 'polypeptide(L)'
;MIYDEIDMMIDQGFFSDLIKTQEYIFNANKKVSIAAFSATLHLDAINKIKRFIKNATPINVSDSIWVNEKIKHYLIKNKSLDKLDSLHAVIKNIDPYLCLIFVNKIKDIPPIQNW
;
A
#
# COMPACT_ATOMS: atom_id res chain seq x y z
N MET A 1 18.42 -11.97 -5.11
CA MET A 1 17.14 -11.57 -5.70
C MET A 1 16.43 -10.70 -4.70
N ILE A 2 15.90 -9.56 -5.15
CA ILE A 2 15.21 -8.60 -4.29
C ILE A 2 13.80 -8.47 -4.84
N TYR A 3 12.81 -8.64 -3.96
CA TYR A 3 11.41 -8.32 -4.22
C TYR A 3 11.09 -7.05 -3.44
N ASP A 4 10.76 -5.97 -4.14
CA ASP A 4 10.30 -4.73 -3.51
C ASP A 4 8.77 -4.66 -3.60
N GLU A 5 8.11 -4.01 -2.65
CA GLU A 5 6.64 -3.90 -2.57
C GLU A 5 5.91 -5.25 -2.76
N ILE A 6 6.41 -6.30 -2.09
CA ILE A 6 5.92 -7.67 -2.29
C ILE A 6 4.46 -7.85 -1.86
N ASP A 7 3.98 -7.05 -0.89
CA ASP A 7 2.56 -6.96 -0.53
C ASP A 7 1.71 -6.56 -1.74
N MET A 8 2.09 -5.50 -2.44
CA MET A 8 1.38 -5.05 -3.64
C MET A 8 1.41 -6.10 -4.76
N MET A 9 2.55 -6.76 -4.97
CA MET A 9 2.67 -7.84 -5.97
C MET A 9 1.75 -9.02 -5.66
N ILE A 10 1.63 -9.39 -4.38
CA ILE A 10 0.71 -10.44 -3.93
C ILE A 10 -0.75 -10.01 -4.14
N ASP A 11 -1.09 -8.78 -3.80
CA ASP A 11 -2.44 -8.22 -3.91
C ASP A 11 -2.90 -8.10 -5.37
N GLN A 12 -1.97 -7.79 -6.28
CA GLN A 12 -2.21 -7.74 -7.72
C GLN A 12 -2.29 -9.14 -8.38
N GLY A 13 -2.08 -10.21 -7.62
CA GLY A 13 -2.19 -11.59 -8.11
C GLY A 13 -0.92 -12.15 -8.76
N PHE A 14 0.22 -11.46 -8.68
CA PHE A 14 1.49 -11.90 -9.28
C PHE A 14 2.20 -13.00 -8.52
N PHE A 15 1.65 -13.49 -7.41
CA PHE A 15 2.30 -14.48 -6.54
C PHE A 15 2.74 -15.76 -7.30
N SER A 16 1.93 -16.23 -8.25
CA SER A 16 2.27 -17.39 -9.09
C SER A 16 3.50 -17.12 -9.96
N ASP A 17 3.62 -15.92 -10.51
CA ASP A 17 4.73 -15.54 -11.37
C ASP A 17 6.02 -15.31 -10.56
N LEU A 18 5.91 -14.84 -9.31
CA LEU A 18 7.04 -14.79 -8.38
C LEU A 18 7.62 -16.19 -8.12
N ILE A 19 6.77 -17.20 -7.93
CA ILE A 19 7.17 -18.61 -7.78
C ILE A 19 7.92 -19.10 -9.01
N LYS A 20 7.35 -18.94 -10.20
CA LYS A 20 7.99 -19.37 -11.46
C LYS A 20 9.35 -18.71 -11.68
N THR A 21 9.45 -17.41 -11.37
CA THR A 21 10.71 -16.66 -11.51
C THR A 21 11.78 -17.20 -10.57
N GLN A 22 11.40 -17.51 -9.33
CA GLN A 22 12.29 -18.10 -8.35
C GLN A 22 12.74 -19.52 -8.75
N GLU A 23 11.83 -20.36 -9.24
CA GLU A 23 12.15 -21.70 -9.74
C GLU A 23 13.13 -21.68 -10.90
N TYR A 24 12.92 -20.77 -11.87
CA TYR A 24 13.83 -20.59 -13.00
C TYR A 24 15.26 -20.27 -12.54
N ILE A 25 15.39 -19.39 -11.54
CA ILE A 25 16.68 -18.97 -10.99
C ILE A 25 17.37 -20.10 -10.22
N PHE A 26 16.63 -20.88 -9.44
CA PHE A 26 17.19 -22.03 -8.72
C PHE A 26 17.64 -23.14 -9.68
N ASN A 27 16.88 -23.40 -10.75
CA ASN A 27 17.23 -24.38 -11.78
C ASN A 27 18.50 -23.99 -12.54
N ALA A 28 18.84 -22.69 -12.58
CA ALA A 28 20.12 -22.22 -13.12
C ALA A 28 21.34 -22.52 -12.21
N ASN A 29 21.17 -23.33 -11.15
CA ASN A 29 22.19 -23.84 -10.24
C ASN A 29 23.02 -22.73 -9.54
N LYS A 30 22.40 -21.57 -9.32
CA LYS A 30 23.02 -20.45 -8.62
C LYS A 30 22.64 -20.50 -7.14
N LYS A 31 23.63 -20.35 -6.25
CA LYS A 31 23.35 -19.95 -4.86
C LYS A 31 22.80 -18.53 -4.89
N VAL A 32 21.53 -18.36 -4.54
CA VAL A 32 20.85 -17.05 -4.55
C VAL A 32 20.29 -16.75 -3.17
N SER A 33 20.71 -15.60 -2.63
CA SER A 33 20.06 -15.00 -1.46
C SER A 33 18.82 -14.24 -1.91
N ILE A 34 17.71 -14.40 -1.19
CA ILE A 34 16.44 -13.73 -1.47
C ILE A 34 16.12 -12.77 -0.32
N ALA A 35 15.76 -11.54 -0.67
CA ALA A 35 15.23 -10.55 0.26
C ALA A 35 13.90 -10.01 -0.30
N ALA A 36 12.93 -9.80 0.59
CA ALA A 36 11.65 -9.21 0.25
C ALA A 36 11.36 -8.02 1.17
N PHE A 37 10.98 -6.90 0.58
CA PHE A 37 10.62 -5.66 1.26
C PHE A 37 9.14 -5.39 1.08
N SER A 38 8.50 -4.91 2.14
CA SER A 38 7.06 -4.71 2.20
C SER A 38 6.80 -3.53 3.13
N ALA A 39 6.06 -2.53 2.66
CA ALA A 39 5.67 -1.39 3.50
C ALA A 39 4.56 -1.77 4.48
N THR A 40 3.70 -2.71 4.08
CA THR A 40 2.67 -3.29 4.94
C THR A 40 2.85 -4.80 5.02
N LEU A 41 2.60 -5.40 6.18
CA LEU A 41 2.68 -6.84 6.36
C LEU A 41 1.40 -7.32 7.07
N HIS A 42 0.31 -7.37 6.33
CA HIS A 42 -0.89 -8.03 6.81
C HIS A 42 -0.66 -9.55 6.91
N LEU A 43 -1.40 -10.24 7.79
CA LEU A 43 -1.11 -11.62 8.20
C LEU A 43 -1.04 -12.61 7.02
N ASP A 44 -1.90 -12.44 6.02
CA ASP A 44 -1.94 -13.31 4.84
C ASP A 44 -0.69 -13.16 3.96
N ALA A 45 -0.20 -11.93 3.74
CA ALA A 45 1.04 -11.69 3.01
C ALA A 45 2.23 -12.35 3.70
N ILE A 46 2.36 -12.22 5.03
CA ILE A 46 3.44 -12.86 5.80
C ILE A 46 3.42 -14.38 5.59
N ASN A 47 2.24 -15.01 5.68
CA ASN A 47 2.11 -16.45 5.52
C ASN A 47 2.50 -16.91 4.11
N LYS A 48 2.11 -16.18 3.07
CA LYS A 48 2.50 -16.46 1.67
C LYS A 48 4.01 -16.30 1.49
N ILE A 49 4.61 -15.23 2.00
CA ILE A 49 6.05 -14.94 1.87
C ILE A 49 6.89 -15.98 2.60
N LYS A 50 6.49 -16.42 3.81
CA LYS A 50 7.20 -17.48 4.55
C LYS A 50 7.20 -18.83 3.81
N ARG A 51 6.13 -19.15 3.09
CA ARG A 51 6.07 -20.36 2.24
C ARG A 51 6.94 -20.22 0.99
N PHE A 52 7.03 -19.00 0.48
CA PHE A 52 7.79 -18.66 -0.72
C PHE A 52 9.31 -18.62 -0.50
N ILE A 53 9.76 -17.98 0.58
CA ILE A 53 11.17 -17.85 0.95
C ILE A 53 11.46 -18.80 2.12
N LYS A 54 11.99 -19.98 1.82
CA LYS A 54 12.37 -20.96 2.84
C LYS A 54 13.42 -20.37 3.79
N ASN A 55 13.23 -20.56 5.09
CA ASN A 55 14.10 -20.07 6.17
C ASN A 55 14.29 -18.53 6.19
N ALA A 56 13.28 -17.77 5.77
CA ALA A 56 13.32 -16.31 5.88
C ALA A 56 13.40 -15.85 7.34
N THR A 57 14.31 -14.91 7.62
CA THR A 57 14.36 -14.19 8.90
C THR A 57 13.51 -12.93 8.79
N PRO A 58 12.34 -12.84 9.47
CA PRO A 58 11.54 -11.64 9.44
C PRO A 58 12.25 -10.53 10.22
N ILE A 59 12.41 -9.37 9.58
CA ILE A 59 12.89 -8.15 10.22
C ILE A 59 11.74 -7.16 10.21
N ASN A 60 11.18 -6.86 11.39
CA ASN A 60 10.16 -5.84 11.53
C ASN A 60 10.80 -4.58 12.12
N VAL A 61 10.79 -3.49 11.35
CA VAL A 61 11.31 -2.18 11.75
C VAL A 61 10.21 -1.21 12.20
N SER A 62 8.95 -1.66 12.25
CA SER A 62 7.82 -0.86 12.70
C SER A 62 7.56 -1.07 14.20
N ASP A 63 7.82 -0.03 15.00
CA ASP A 63 7.59 -0.05 16.45
C ASP A 63 6.10 0.05 16.83
N SER A 64 5.22 0.42 15.89
CA SER A 64 3.77 0.45 16.08
C SER A 64 3.06 0.45 14.73
N ILE A 65 2.27 -0.59 14.48
CA ILE A 65 1.52 -0.80 13.23
C ILE A 65 0.29 0.12 13.17
N TRP A 66 -0.11 0.74 14.28
CA TRP A 66 -1.49 1.18 14.45
C TRP A 66 -1.74 2.68 14.32
N VAL A 67 -0.78 3.55 14.62
CA VAL A 67 -0.96 5.01 14.47
C VAL A 67 0.40 5.64 14.22
N ASN A 68 0.64 6.16 13.02
CA ASN A 68 1.75 7.07 12.81
C ASN A 68 1.42 8.39 13.52
N GLU A 69 2.12 8.71 14.61
CA GLU A 69 1.88 9.92 15.41
C GLU A 69 1.98 11.22 14.60
N LYS A 70 2.62 11.19 13.44
CA LYS A 70 2.73 12.34 12.54
C LYS A 70 1.46 12.57 11.71
N ILE A 71 0.53 11.61 11.65
CA ILE A 71 -0.72 11.72 10.91
C ILE A 71 -1.84 12.17 11.86
N LYS A 72 -2.44 13.33 11.55
CA LYS A 72 -3.59 13.86 12.27
C LYS A 72 -4.87 13.50 11.53
N HIS A 73 -5.79 12.82 12.22
CA HIS A 73 -7.09 12.43 11.66
C HIS A 73 -8.17 13.42 12.11
N TYR A 74 -8.96 13.91 11.15
CA TYR A 74 -10.09 14.82 11.41
C TYR A 74 -11.38 14.24 10.81
N LEU A 75 -12.46 14.28 11.58
CA LEU A 75 -13.80 13.91 11.11
C LEU A 75 -14.67 15.17 11.04
N ILE A 76 -15.08 15.55 9.83
CA ILE A 76 -15.92 16.71 9.60
C ILE A 76 -17.34 16.23 9.33
N LYS A 77 -18.26 16.53 10.25
CA LYS A 77 -19.68 16.24 10.09
C LYS A 77 -20.35 17.43 9.39
N ASN A 78 -20.94 17.19 8.23
CA ASN A 78 -21.67 18.21 7.49
C ASN A 78 -23.19 18.01 7.66
N LYS A 79 -23.93 19.09 7.99
CA LYS A 79 -25.39 19.05 8.19
C LYS A 79 -26.18 19.76 7.08
N SER A 80 -25.58 20.70 6.35
CA SER A 80 -26.30 21.56 5.39
C SER A 80 -25.59 21.83 4.07
N LEU A 81 -24.26 21.73 3.99
CA LEU A 81 -23.51 21.84 2.74
C LEU A 81 -23.42 20.46 2.07
N ASP A 82 -23.31 20.42 0.74
CA ASP A 82 -22.92 19.19 0.05
C ASP A 82 -21.54 18.75 0.59
N LYS A 83 -21.28 17.45 0.62
CA LYS A 83 -19.97 16.87 0.96
C LYS A 83 -18.88 17.49 0.07
N LEU A 84 -19.20 17.78 -1.19
CA LEU A 84 -18.28 18.39 -2.14
C LEU A 84 -17.90 19.82 -1.74
N ASP A 85 -18.87 20.65 -1.34
CA ASP A 85 -18.57 22.03 -0.92
C ASP A 85 -17.69 22.08 0.33
N SER A 86 -17.94 21.19 1.29
CA SER A 86 -17.08 21.05 2.47
C SER A 86 -15.67 20.62 2.09
N LEU A 87 -15.52 19.67 1.17
CA LEU A 87 -14.21 19.23 0.70
C LEU A 87 -13.47 20.38 -0.01
N HIS A 88 -14.15 21.13 -0.87
CA HIS A 88 -13.58 22.29 -1.56
C HIS A 88 -13.09 23.36 -0.58
N ALA A 89 -13.90 23.66 0.44
CA ALA A 89 -13.52 24.59 1.49
C ALA A 89 -12.28 24.10 2.27
N VAL A 90 -12.21 22.82 2.62
CA VAL A 90 -11.06 22.24 3.32
C VAL A 90 -9.79 22.36 2.48
N ILE A 91 -9.84 22.00 1.19
CA ILE A 91 -8.68 22.06 0.29
C ILE A 91 -8.19 23.50 0.15
N LYS A 92 -9.10 24.45 -0.11
CA LYS A 92 -8.75 25.88 -0.25
C LYS A 92 -8.13 26.49 1.02
N ASN A 93 -8.55 26.05 2.20
CA ASN A 93 -8.01 26.58 3.46
C ASN A 93 -6.67 25.93 3.84
N ILE A 94 -6.48 24.65 3.53
CA ILE A 94 -5.21 23.96 3.80
C ILE A 94 -4.14 24.37 2.76
N ASP A 95 -4.55 24.66 1.53
CA ASP A 95 -3.70 24.96 0.37
C ASP A 95 -2.50 24.00 0.25
N PRO A 96 -2.76 22.68 0.13
CA PRO A 96 -1.71 21.68 0.20
C PRO A 96 -0.86 21.67 -1.09
N TYR A 97 0.47 21.61 -0.93
CA TYR A 97 1.39 21.38 -2.06
C TYR A 97 1.10 20.08 -2.82
N LEU A 98 0.73 19.01 -2.10
CA LEU A 98 0.32 17.73 -2.67
C LEU A 98 -0.87 17.17 -1.87
N CYS A 99 -1.93 16.77 -2.57
CA CYS A 99 -3.14 16.22 -1.97
C CYS A 99 -3.56 14.94 -2.70
N LEU A 100 -4.00 13.95 -1.92
CA LEU A 100 -4.62 12.72 -2.44
C LEU A 100 -6.07 12.66 -1.96
N ILE A 101 -7.02 12.63 -2.90
CA ILE A 101 -8.46 12.60 -2.62
C ILE A 101 -9.01 11.25 -3.05
N PHE A 102 -9.53 10.49 -2.08
CA PHE A 102 -10.21 9.23 -2.35
C PHE A 102 -11.71 9.45 -2.57
N VAL A 103 -12.22 8.98 -3.71
CA VAL A 103 -13.65 8.95 -4.02
C VAL A 103 -14.13 7.52 -4.24
N ASN A 104 -15.40 7.26 -3.94
CA ASN A 104 -15.95 5.91 -4.02
C ASN A 104 -16.33 5.49 -5.45
N LYS A 105 -16.76 6.43 -6.29
CA LYS A 105 -17.26 6.14 -7.64
C LYS A 105 -16.59 7.06 -8.66
N ILE A 106 -16.34 6.53 -9.86
CA ILE A 106 -15.72 7.28 -10.97
C ILE A 106 -16.49 8.57 -11.29
N LYS A 107 -17.82 8.55 -11.21
CA LYS A 107 -18.68 9.72 -11.48
C LYS A 107 -18.46 10.90 -10.52
N ASP A 108 -17.82 10.68 -9.36
CA ASP A 108 -17.55 11.71 -8.37
C ASP A 108 -16.22 12.43 -8.65
N ILE A 109 -15.42 11.95 -9.62
CA ILE A 109 -14.13 12.52 -10.02
C ILE A 109 -14.30 13.85 -10.79
N PRO A 110 -15.15 13.96 -11.84
CA PRO A 110 -15.21 15.16 -12.67
C PRO A 110 -15.53 16.46 -11.92
N PRO A 111 -16.41 16.48 -10.89
CA PRO A 111 -16.64 17.69 -10.10
C PRO A 111 -15.40 18.19 -9.33
N ILE A 112 -14.50 17.30 -8.92
CA ILE A 112 -13.34 17.60 -8.07
C ILE A 112 -12.11 18.01 -8.91
N GLN A 113 -11.95 17.43 -10.11
CA GLN A 113 -10.81 17.72 -10.98
C GLN A 113 -10.71 19.19 -11.45
N ASN A 114 -11.83 19.91 -11.39
CA ASN A 114 -11.94 21.29 -11.88
C ASN A 114 -11.84 22.34 -10.76
N TRP A 115 -11.37 21.96 -9.56
CA TRP A 115 -11.27 22.83 -8.40
C TRP A 115 -9.95 23.60 -8.29
#